data_AF-A0A2I0HHC7-F1
#
_entry.id   AF-A0A2I0HHC7-F1
#
_cell.length_a   1.000
_cell.length_b   1.000
_cell.length_c   1.000
_cell.angle_alpha   90.00
_cell.angle_beta   90.00
_cell.angle_gamma   90.00
#
_symmetry.space_group_name_H-M   'P 1'
#
loop_
_entity.id
_entity.type
_entity.pdbx_description
1 polymer ?
#
loop_
_entity_poly.entity_id
_entity_poly.type
_entity_poly.pdbx_seq_one_letter_code
_entity_poly.pdbx_strand_id
1 'polypeptide(L)'
;MLFHYDGRTTEWDEYEWSKTAIHVSVPKQTKWWYAKRFLHPNIVAPYDYIFMWDEDLGVEHFNAEEYLRLVRKHGLEISQPGLDPSSRGLTWRMTKRRADQEVHKETEERPGWCPDPHQPPCAAFVEIMAPVFSRDAWRCVWHMIQNDLVHGWGLDFALRKCVEPAHEKIGVVDSQWIVHQGVPSLGNQGEASEGKAPWQGVRQRCRKEWDMFKKRIAAAEEAYFKTKTN
;
A
#
# COMPACT_ATOMS: atom_id res chain seq x y z
N MET A 1 18.30 4.32 2.72
CA MET A 1 18.36 2.85 2.82
C MET A 1 17.73 2.28 1.56
N LEU A 2 18.26 1.17 1.03
CA LEU A 2 17.75 0.51 -0.16
C LEU A 2 17.43 -0.96 0.16
N PHE A 3 16.19 -1.39 -0.11
CA PHE A 3 15.73 -2.76 0.14
C PHE A 3 15.76 -3.57 -1.16
N HIS A 4 16.40 -4.74 -1.12
CA HIS A 4 16.58 -5.60 -2.30
C HIS A 4 15.78 -6.90 -2.15
N TYR A 5 14.83 -7.12 -3.04
CA TYR A 5 13.97 -8.31 -3.07
C TYR A 5 14.58 -9.49 -3.84
N ASP A 6 15.58 -9.21 -4.67
CA ASP A 6 16.21 -10.15 -5.61
C ASP A 6 17.61 -10.62 -5.15
N GLY A 7 18.12 -10.06 -4.05
CA GLY A 7 19.46 -10.37 -3.53
C GLY A 7 20.60 -9.66 -4.26
N ARG A 8 20.32 -8.79 -5.23
CA ARG A 8 21.35 -8.18 -6.11
C ARG A 8 21.69 -6.76 -5.66
N THR A 9 22.54 -6.66 -4.66
CA THR A 9 22.88 -5.38 -4.05
C THR A 9 23.82 -4.51 -4.91
N THR A 10 24.59 -5.10 -5.81
CA THR A 10 25.63 -4.44 -6.62
C THR A 10 25.14 -3.85 -7.94
N GLU A 11 23.92 -4.20 -8.40
CA GLU A 11 23.35 -3.66 -9.66
C GLU A 11 23.15 -2.13 -9.57
N TRP A 12 23.12 -1.58 -8.36
CA TRP A 12 22.94 -0.15 -8.11
C TRP A 12 24.27 0.61 -7.97
N ASP A 13 25.42 -0.06 -8.07
CA ASP A 13 26.75 0.54 -7.86
C ASP A 13 27.11 1.59 -8.94
N GLU A 14 26.39 1.58 -10.07
CA GLU A 14 26.50 2.62 -11.09
C GLU A 14 26.03 4.00 -10.60
N TYR A 15 25.21 4.06 -9.55
CA TYR A 15 24.71 5.30 -8.96
C TYR A 15 25.54 5.72 -7.73
N GLU A 16 26.13 6.91 -7.78
CA GLU A 16 26.94 7.44 -6.66
C GLU A 16 26.17 7.53 -5.33
N TRP A 17 24.89 7.87 -5.37
CA TRP A 17 24.08 7.92 -4.15
C TRP A 17 23.93 6.53 -3.50
N SER A 18 23.91 5.46 -4.31
CA SER A 18 23.73 4.10 -3.82
C SER A 18 24.90 3.66 -2.95
N LYS A 19 26.13 4.06 -3.30
CA LYS A 19 27.35 3.73 -2.54
C LYS A 19 27.33 4.26 -1.10
N THR A 20 26.52 5.29 -0.83
CA THR A 20 26.34 5.86 0.51
C THR A 20 25.10 5.34 1.23
N ALA A 21 24.24 4.59 0.53
CA ALA A 21 23.03 4.02 1.11
C ALA A 21 23.36 2.76 1.93
N ILE A 22 22.55 2.48 2.96
CA ILE A 22 22.54 1.16 3.61
C ILE A 22 21.68 0.22 2.76
N HIS A 23 22.28 -0.85 2.24
CA HIS A 23 21.61 -1.88 1.48
C HIS A 23 21.14 -3.00 2.42
N VAL A 24 19.89 -3.41 2.31
CA VAL A 24 19.33 -4.51 3.09
C VAL A 24 18.67 -5.51 2.14
N SER A 25 19.08 -6.77 2.21
CA SER A 25 18.46 -7.85 1.44
C SER A 25 18.20 -9.06 2.34
N VAL A 26 16.96 -9.52 2.34
CA VAL A 26 16.51 -10.69 3.09
C VAL A 26 15.68 -11.56 2.14
N PRO A 27 16.11 -12.81 1.86
CA PRO A 27 15.39 -13.69 0.96
C PRO A 27 13.95 -13.97 1.41
N LYS A 28 13.05 -14.12 0.42
CA LYS A 28 11.63 -14.50 0.61
C LYS A 28 10.87 -13.54 1.55
N GLN A 29 11.25 -12.26 1.60
CA GLN A 29 10.52 -11.22 2.32
C GLN A 29 9.84 -10.23 1.37
N THR A 30 8.82 -9.57 1.88
CA THR A 30 7.92 -8.68 1.15
C THR A 30 8.10 -7.22 1.59
N LYS A 31 7.52 -6.30 0.82
CA LYS A 31 7.52 -4.86 1.11
C LYS A 31 7.11 -4.52 2.55
N TRP A 32 6.00 -5.08 3.00
CA TRP A 32 5.48 -4.80 4.35
C TRP A 32 6.34 -5.40 5.47
N TRP A 33 7.08 -6.48 5.21
CA TRP A 33 8.04 -7.02 6.17
C TRP A 33 9.19 -6.04 6.42
N TYR A 34 9.73 -5.44 5.35
CA TYR A 34 10.75 -4.39 5.45
C TYR A 34 10.19 -3.15 6.13
N ALA A 35 9.02 -2.68 5.69
CA ALA A 35 8.40 -1.49 6.24
C ALA A 35 8.18 -1.59 7.76
N LYS A 36 7.72 -2.75 8.24
CA LYS A 36 7.54 -2.98 9.68
C LYS A 36 8.84 -2.91 10.47
N ARG A 37 9.96 -3.36 9.90
CA ARG A 37 11.26 -3.47 10.60
C ARG A 37 12.12 -2.23 10.52
N PHE A 38 12.08 -1.53 9.39
CA PHE A 38 13.04 -0.48 9.08
C PHE A 38 12.41 0.91 8.97
N LEU A 39 11.09 1.01 8.85
CA LEU A 39 10.38 2.29 8.76
C LEU A 39 9.58 2.59 10.03
N HIS A 40 10.20 2.34 11.20
CA HIS A 40 9.62 2.73 12.48
C HIS A 40 9.35 4.24 12.49
N PRO A 41 8.23 4.75 13.06
CA PRO A 41 7.86 6.16 12.98
C PRO A 41 8.95 7.14 13.43
N ASN A 42 9.74 6.77 14.46
CA ASN A 42 10.86 7.60 14.93
C ASN A 42 12.05 7.64 13.95
N ILE A 43 12.23 6.62 13.11
CA ILE A 43 13.30 6.57 12.10
C ILE A 43 12.94 7.47 10.92
N VAL A 44 11.67 7.42 10.49
CA VAL A 44 11.17 8.19 9.34
C VAL A 44 10.58 9.55 9.71
N ALA A 45 10.65 9.96 10.98
CA ALA A 45 10.15 11.24 11.47
C ALA A 45 10.64 12.49 10.71
N PRO A 46 11.87 12.53 10.16
CA PRO A 46 12.33 13.64 9.33
C PRO A 46 11.58 13.83 8.01
N TYR A 47 10.81 12.85 7.55
CA TYR A 47 10.07 12.89 6.29
C TYR A 47 8.60 13.22 6.54
N ASP A 48 8.04 14.13 5.74
CA ASP A 48 6.62 14.50 5.83
C ASP A 48 5.70 13.46 5.19
N TYR A 49 6.20 12.75 4.16
CA TYR A 49 5.46 11.76 3.40
C TYR A 49 6.31 10.52 3.15
N ILE A 50 5.65 9.36 3.11
CA ILE A 50 6.26 8.04 2.93
C ILE A 50 5.57 7.33 1.78
N PHE A 51 6.34 7.05 0.73
CA PHE A 51 5.89 6.31 -0.46
C PHE A 51 6.15 4.82 -0.22
N MET A 52 5.10 4.01 -0.35
CA MET A 52 5.16 2.57 -0.07
C MET A 52 4.77 1.76 -1.30
N TRP A 53 5.61 1.79 -2.32
CA TRP A 53 5.28 1.33 -3.67
C TRP A 53 5.80 -0.07 -3.98
N ASP A 54 5.03 -0.83 -4.76
CA ASP A 54 5.48 -2.07 -5.38
C ASP A 54 6.49 -1.77 -6.51
N GLU A 55 7.30 -2.76 -6.86
CA GLU A 55 8.43 -2.63 -7.78
C GLU A 55 8.04 -2.56 -9.27
N ASP A 56 6.81 -2.93 -9.63
CA ASP A 56 6.35 -3.10 -11.01
C ASP A 56 5.45 -1.94 -11.49
N LEU A 57 5.79 -0.73 -11.04
CA LEU A 57 5.08 0.51 -11.36
C LEU A 57 5.87 1.34 -12.39
N GLY A 58 5.26 1.61 -13.54
CA GLY A 58 5.72 2.61 -14.50
C GLY A 58 5.39 4.03 -14.02
N VAL A 59 6.40 4.90 -14.01
CA VAL A 59 6.34 6.26 -13.43
C VAL A 59 6.57 7.37 -14.46
N GLU A 60 6.46 7.06 -15.76
CA GLU A 60 6.72 7.98 -16.87
C GLU A 60 5.81 9.22 -16.85
N HIS A 61 4.66 9.12 -16.20
CA HIS A 61 3.66 10.18 -16.08
C HIS A 61 3.51 10.72 -14.65
N PHE A 62 4.47 10.41 -13.78
CA PHE A 62 4.43 10.76 -12.38
C PHE A 62 5.53 11.75 -12.01
N ASN A 63 5.15 12.86 -11.38
CA ASN A 63 6.06 13.81 -10.77
C ASN A 63 5.78 13.89 -9.26
N ALA A 64 6.77 13.53 -8.44
CA ALA A 64 6.63 13.47 -6.99
C ALA A 64 6.33 14.83 -6.34
N GLU A 65 6.93 15.91 -6.85
CA GLU A 65 6.72 17.26 -6.29
C GLU A 65 5.31 17.76 -6.59
N GLU A 66 4.85 17.60 -7.83
CA GLU A 66 3.50 17.97 -8.23
C GLU A 66 2.44 17.11 -7.53
N TYR A 67 2.69 15.81 -7.39
CA TYR A 67 1.86 14.92 -6.59
C TYR A 67 1.72 15.41 -5.15
N LEU A 68 2.85 15.68 -4.48
CA LEU A 68 2.83 16.15 -3.09
C LEU A 68 2.24 17.57 -2.96
N ARG A 69 2.32 18.42 -4.01
CA ARG A 69 1.62 19.70 -4.05
C ARG A 69 0.11 19.49 -4.00
N LEU A 70 -0.41 18.54 -4.77
CA LEU A 70 -1.85 18.20 -4.81
C LEU A 70 -2.33 17.50 -3.54
N VAL A 71 -1.54 16.57 -3.00
CA VAL A 71 -1.81 15.93 -1.70
C VAL A 71 -2.00 16.98 -0.61
N ARG A 72 -1.09 17.97 -0.53
CA ARG A 72 -1.22 19.10 0.42
C ARG A 72 -2.42 19.99 0.11
N LYS A 73 -2.62 20.37 -1.16
CA LYS A 73 -3.74 21.21 -1.61
C LYS A 73 -5.10 20.62 -1.21
N HIS A 74 -5.25 19.30 -1.30
CA HIS A 74 -6.51 18.58 -1.08
C HIS A 74 -6.64 17.96 0.32
N GLY A 75 -5.66 18.19 1.20
CA GLY A 75 -5.67 17.70 2.58
C GLY A 75 -5.66 16.17 2.69
N LEU A 76 -4.98 15.49 1.77
CA LEU A 76 -4.89 14.03 1.75
C LEU A 76 -3.81 13.56 2.73
N GLU A 77 -4.19 12.66 3.63
CA GLU A 77 -3.31 12.05 4.63
C GLU A 77 -2.86 10.64 4.19
N ILE A 78 -3.72 9.96 3.43
CA ILE A 78 -3.38 8.70 2.76
C ILE A 78 -3.82 8.84 1.31
N SER A 79 -2.94 8.56 0.37
CA SER A 79 -3.25 8.76 -1.04
C SER A 79 -2.55 7.75 -1.93
N GLN A 80 -2.91 7.71 -3.20
CA GLN A 80 -2.12 7.05 -4.23
C GLN A 80 -2.22 7.82 -5.54
N PRO A 81 -1.27 7.66 -6.47
CA PRO A 81 -1.45 8.09 -7.85
C PRO A 81 -2.64 7.35 -8.51
N GLY A 82 -3.27 7.99 -9.49
CA GLY A 82 -4.25 7.32 -10.34
C GLY A 82 -3.61 6.18 -11.11
N LEU A 83 -4.32 5.06 -11.25
CA LEU A 83 -3.87 3.97 -12.11
C LEU A 83 -4.38 4.20 -13.54
N ASP A 84 -3.47 4.18 -14.50
CA ASP A 84 -3.82 4.28 -15.91
C ASP A 84 -4.76 3.13 -16.32
N PRO A 85 -5.77 3.35 -17.18
CA PRO A 85 -6.65 2.28 -17.67
C PRO A 85 -5.94 1.10 -18.35
N SER A 86 -4.70 1.29 -18.84
CA SER A 86 -3.87 0.23 -19.40
C SER A 86 -3.21 -0.67 -18.35
N SER A 87 -3.28 -0.29 -17.07
CA SER A 87 -2.71 -1.04 -15.95
C SER A 87 -3.30 -2.46 -15.85
N ARG A 88 -2.45 -3.44 -15.53
CA ARG A 88 -2.91 -4.80 -15.24
C ARG A 88 -3.51 -4.87 -13.84
N GLY A 89 -4.47 -5.76 -13.63
CA GLY A 89 -4.99 -6.04 -12.28
C GLY A 89 -5.87 -4.94 -11.67
N LEU A 90 -6.42 -4.02 -12.47
CA LEU A 90 -7.40 -2.99 -12.04
C LEU A 90 -8.67 -3.63 -11.46
N THR A 91 -8.63 -3.95 -10.17
CA THR A 91 -9.74 -4.63 -9.47
C THR A 91 -10.77 -3.61 -9.01
N TRP A 92 -10.31 -2.50 -8.42
CA TRP A 92 -11.12 -1.46 -7.79
C TRP A 92 -11.26 -0.26 -8.71
N ARG A 93 -12.50 0.17 -8.99
CA ARG A 93 -12.76 1.40 -9.76
C ARG A 93 -12.24 2.63 -9.02
N MET A 94 -12.16 2.57 -7.69
CA MET A 94 -11.66 3.65 -6.85
C MET A 94 -10.20 3.99 -7.14
N THR A 95 -9.39 3.06 -7.65
CA THR A 95 -7.98 3.31 -7.94
C THR A 95 -7.73 3.76 -9.38
N LYS A 96 -8.75 3.67 -10.24
CA LYS A 96 -8.65 4.03 -11.65
C LYS A 96 -8.63 5.55 -11.81
N ARG A 97 -7.64 6.04 -12.55
CA ARG A 97 -7.49 7.45 -12.89
C ARG A 97 -8.72 8.02 -13.63
N ARG A 98 -9.09 9.25 -13.31
CA ARG A 98 -10.05 10.08 -14.06
C ARG A 98 -9.34 11.23 -14.77
N ALA A 99 -9.65 11.48 -16.03
CA ALA A 99 -8.87 12.43 -16.84
C ALA A 99 -9.27 13.91 -16.62
N ASP A 100 -10.42 14.15 -15.98
CA ASP A 100 -11.14 15.41 -15.93
C ASP A 100 -11.01 16.17 -14.59
N GLN A 101 -10.22 15.66 -13.66
CA GLN A 101 -10.07 16.21 -12.31
C GLN A 101 -8.65 16.00 -11.76
N GLU A 102 -8.30 16.75 -10.72
CA GLU A 102 -7.01 16.61 -10.04
C GLU A 102 -6.98 15.42 -9.06
N VAL A 103 -8.09 15.18 -8.35
CA VAL A 103 -8.22 14.13 -7.34
C VAL A 103 -9.66 13.61 -7.28
N HIS A 104 -9.85 12.39 -6.80
CA HIS A 104 -11.13 11.93 -6.22
C HIS A 104 -10.95 11.17 -4.92
N LYS A 105 -12.04 11.12 -4.15
CA LYS A 105 -12.11 10.46 -2.84
C LYS A 105 -13.22 9.42 -2.76
N GLU A 106 -14.08 9.37 -3.77
CA GLU A 106 -15.20 8.45 -3.89
C GLU A 106 -15.38 7.95 -5.33
N THR A 107 -16.02 6.79 -5.50
CA THR A 107 -16.34 6.19 -6.81
C THR A 107 -17.67 5.45 -6.77
N GLU A 108 -18.27 5.29 -7.96
CA GLU A 108 -19.33 4.31 -8.16
C GLU A 108 -18.73 2.93 -8.50
N GLU A 109 -18.88 1.98 -7.60
CA GLU A 109 -18.46 0.59 -7.81
C GLU A 109 -19.53 -0.27 -8.47
N ARG A 110 -19.16 -1.52 -8.75
CA ARG A 110 -20.09 -2.55 -9.24
C ARG A 110 -21.25 -2.73 -8.25
N PRO A 111 -22.48 -3.05 -8.72
CA PRO A 111 -23.62 -3.26 -7.83
C PRO A 111 -23.34 -4.28 -6.73
N GLY A 112 -23.61 -3.90 -5.47
CA GLY A 112 -23.41 -4.74 -4.28
C GLY A 112 -21.99 -4.71 -3.69
N TRP A 113 -21.06 -3.92 -4.25
CA TRP A 113 -19.69 -3.83 -3.74
C TRP A 113 -19.48 -2.70 -2.73
N CYS A 114 -20.33 -1.67 -2.74
CA CYS A 114 -20.36 -0.62 -1.71
C CYS A 114 -21.35 -1.00 -0.60
N PRO A 115 -20.91 -1.49 0.57
CA PRO A 115 -21.81 -1.61 1.71
C PRO A 115 -22.25 -0.23 2.22
N ASP A 116 -21.39 0.77 2.09
CA ASP A 116 -21.59 2.16 2.48
C ASP A 116 -20.76 3.05 1.53
N PRO A 117 -21.32 4.12 0.97
CA PRO A 117 -20.63 5.00 0.02
C PRO A 117 -19.40 5.71 0.60
N HIS A 118 -19.34 5.93 1.93
CA HIS A 118 -18.19 6.53 2.62
C HIS A 118 -17.18 5.49 3.14
N GLN A 119 -17.35 4.22 2.77
CA GLN A 119 -16.47 3.13 3.19
C GLN A 119 -15.82 2.44 1.99
N PRO A 120 -14.68 1.75 2.22
CA PRO A 120 -14.08 0.91 1.20
C PRO A 120 -15.06 -0.12 0.65
N PRO A 121 -14.98 -0.41 -0.66
CA PRO A 121 -13.99 0.12 -1.61
C PRO A 121 -14.37 1.46 -2.25
N CYS A 122 -15.53 2.05 -1.91
CA CYS A 122 -16.14 3.13 -2.69
C CYS A 122 -15.69 4.52 -2.27
N ALA A 123 -15.23 4.68 -1.04
CA ALA A 123 -14.45 5.82 -0.57
C ALA A 123 -13.48 5.34 0.51
N ALA A 124 -12.65 6.24 1.03
CA ALA A 124 -11.71 5.94 2.12
C ALA A 124 -10.76 4.76 1.80
N PHE A 125 -10.42 4.58 0.52
CA PHE A 125 -9.68 3.41 0.02
C PHE A 125 -8.58 3.81 -0.97
N VAL A 126 -7.40 3.25 -0.76
CA VAL A 126 -6.30 3.17 -1.73
C VAL A 126 -5.72 1.76 -1.65
N GLU A 127 -5.24 1.23 -2.76
CA GLU A 127 -4.70 -0.12 -2.82
C GLU A 127 -3.30 -0.18 -2.23
N ILE A 128 -2.96 -1.28 -1.56
CA ILE A 128 -1.67 -1.51 -0.89
C ILE A 128 -0.46 -1.43 -1.82
N MET A 129 -0.66 -1.46 -3.13
CA MET A 129 0.39 -1.46 -4.14
C MET A 129 1.13 -0.12 -4.21
N ALA A 130 0.42 1.01 -4.24
CA ALA A 130 1.03 2.33 -4.42
C ALA A 130 0.60 3.41 -3.39
N PRO A 131 0.38 3.09 -2.09
CA PRO A 131 -0.04 4.10 -1.14
C PRO A 131 1.11 5.04 -0.77
N VAL A 132 0.72 6.27 -0.46
CA VAL A 132 1.55 7.33 0.10
C VAL A 132 0.88 7.80 1.38
N PHE A 133 1.65 7.85 2.46
CA PHE A 133 1.17 8.21 3.79
C PHE A 133 1.79 9.52 4.23
N SER A 134 1.00 10.39 4.87
CA SER A 134 1.56 11.43 5.71
C SER A 134 2.31 10.81 6.88
N ARG A 135 3.20 11.58 7.51
CA ARG A 135 3.91 11.18 8.73
C ARG A 135 2.96 10.70 9.84
N ASP A 136 1.84 11.39 10.02
CA ASP A 136 0.88 11.08 11.09
C ASP A 136 0.07 9.82 10.78
N ALA A 137 -0.41 9.68 9.55
CA ALA A 137 -1.08 8.47 9.11
C ALA A 137 -0.15 7.25 9.19
N TRP A 138 1.12 7.40 8.77
CA TRP A 138 2.11 6.33 8.85
C TRP A 138 2.33 5.84 10.28
N ARG A 139 2.33 6.74 11.27
CA ARG A 139 2.48 6.35 12.68
C ARG A 139 1.41 5.36 13.10
N CYS A 140 0.16 5.57 12.69
CA CYS A 140 -0.92 4.62 12.95
C CYS A 140 -0.77 3.34 12.10
N VAL A 141 -0.53 3.47 10.80
CA VAL A 141 -0.40 2.32 9.88
C VAL A 141 0.74 1.39 10.29
N TRP A 142 1.87 1.92 10.75
CA TRP A 142 2.98 1.12 11.25
C TRP A 142 2.60 0.23 12.44
N HIS A 143 1.74 0.71 13.35
CA HIS A 143 1.22 -0.09 14.46
C HIS A 143 0.17 -1.10 14.00
N MET A 144 -0.53 -0.83 12.90
CA MET A 144 -1.48 -1.75 12.28
C MET A 144 -0.79 -2.94 11.60
N ILE A 145 0.39 -2.74 11.01
CA ILE A 145 1.17 -3.81 10.36
C ILE A 145 1.66 -4.81 11.42
N GLN A 146 1.43 -6.10 11.18
CA GLN A 146 1.75 -7.19 12.08
C GLN A 146 3.07 -7.87 11.69
N ASN A 147 3.94 -8.13 12.68
CA ASN A 147 5.31 -8.61 12.44
C ASN A 147 5.39 -9.96 11.71
N ASP A 148 4.36 -10.80 11.86
CA ASP A 148 4.23 -12.16 11.32
C ASP A 148 3.42 -12.24 10.02
N LEU A 149 2.69 -11.18 9.64
CA LEU A 149 1.91 -11.12 8.40
C LEU A 149 2.63 -10.25 7.38
N VAL A 150 3.26 -10.88 6.40
CA VAL A 150 4.24 -10.22 5.54
C VAL A 150 3.62 -9.68 4.26
N HIS A 151 2.54 -10.26 3.73
CA HIS A 151 2.03 -9.86 2.40
C HIS A 151 1.23 -8.56 2.40
N GLY A 152 0.68 -8.16 3.54
CA GLY A 152 -0.13 -6.94 3.67
C GLY A 152 -1.52 -6.99 3.01
N TRP A 153 -1.94 -8.12 2.43
CA TRP A 153 -3.28 -8.28 1.84
C TRP A 153 -4.37 -7.98 2.87
N GLY A 154 -5.29 -7.08 2.51
CA GLY A 154 -6.36 -6.61 3.38
C GLY A 154 -6.04 -5.36 4.20
N LEU A 155 -4.79 -4.90 4.23
CA LEU A 155 -4.40 -3.68 4.93
C LEU A 155 -5.08 -2.45 4.34
N ASP A 156 -5.23 -2.40 3.01
CA ASP A 156 -5.97 -1.42 2.21
C ASP A 156 -7.38 -1.13 2.76
N PHE A 157 -8.11 -2.16 3.19
CA PHE A 157 -9.43 -2.01 3.80
C PHE A 157 -9.40 -1.41 5.21
N ALA A 158 -8.28 -1.55 5.92
CA ALA A 158 -8.11 -1.09 7.28
C ALA A 158 -7.47 0.31 7.38
N LEU A 159 -6.79 0.79 6.32
CA LEU A 159 -6.10 2.09 6.31
C LEU A 159 -6.99 3.26 6.75
N ARG A 160 -8.29 3.22 6.42
CA ARG A 160 -9.28 4.21 6.85
C ARG A 160 -9.33 4.45 8.36
N LYS A 161 -8.92 3.48 9.17
CA LYS A 161 -8.92 3.59 10.65
C LYS A 161 -7.83 4.54 11.17
N CYS A 162 -6.89 4.94 10.32
CA CYS A 162 -5.77 5.80 10.71
C CYS A 162 -5.98 7.29 10.45
N VAL A 163 -7.16 7.69 9.93
CA VAL A 163 -7.46 9.07 9.57
C VAL A 163 -8.95 9.36 9.78
N GLU A 164 -9.29 10.59 10.19
CA GLU A 164 -10.67 11.01 10.46
C GLU A 164 -10.92 12.44 9.92
N PRO A 165 -11.99 12.70 9.13
CA PRO A 165 -12.87 11.72 8.50
C PRO A 165 -12.20 11.04 7.29
N ALA A 166 -12.25 9.71 7.25
CA ALA A 166 -11.45 8.94 6.30
C ALA A 166 -11.83 9.18 4.82
N HIS A 167 -13.13 9.30 4.52
CA HIS A 167 -13.61 9.53 3.15
C HIS A 167 -13.25 10.92 2.60
N GLU A 168 -12.84 11.87 3.45
CA GLU A 168 -12.37 13.19 3.02
C GLU A 168 -10.83 13.28 2.96
N LYS A 169 -10.12 12.40 3.68
CA LYS A 169 -8.65 12.46 3.82
C LYS A 169 -7.92 11.36 3.05
N ILE A 170 -8.65 10.41 2.49
CA ILE A 170 -8.10 9.37 1.62
C ILE A 170 -8.58 9.59 0.19
N GLY A 171 -7.67 9.56 -0.77
CA GLY A 171 -8.04 9.77 -2.17
C GLY A 171 -6.94 9.42 -3.17
N VAL A 172 -7.35 9.44 -4.43
CA VAL A 172 -6.50 9.20 -5.60
C VAL A 172 -6.18 10.53 -6.25
N VAL A 173 -4.89 10.75 -6.53
CA VAL A 173 -4.43 11.92 -7.28
C VAL A 173 -4.43 11.57 -8.76
N ASP A 174 -5.41 12.07 -9.49
CA ASP A 174 -5.70 11.69 -10.87
C ASP A 174 -4.79 12.35 -11.91
N SER A 175 -4.37 13.58 -11.64
CA SER A 175 -3.49 14.32 -12.55
C SER A 175 -2.04 13.83 -12.51
N GLN A 176 -1.70 12.96 -11.57
CA GLN A 176 -0.40 12.30 -11.43
C GLN A 176 -0.62 10.79 -11.39
N TRP A 177 -0.26 10.09 -12.46
CA TRP A 177 -0.66 8.70 -12.62
C TRP A 177 0.52 7.78 -12.91
N ILE A 178 0.29 6.51 -12.64
CA ILE A 178 1.26 5.43 -12.82
C ILE A 178 0.60 4.29 -13.62
N VAL A 179 1.44 3.40 -14.15
CA VAL A 179 1.00 2.20 -14.87
C VAL A 179 1.43 0.98 -14.08
N HIS A 180 0.49 0.14 -13.62
CA HIS A 180 0.85 -1.12 -12.98
C HIS A 180 1.10 -2.20 -14.04
N GLN A 181 2.34 -2.68 -14.10
CA GLN A 181 2.79 -3.61 -15.14
C GLN A 181 2.38 -5.05 -14.83
N GLY A 182 2.13 -5.40 -13.56
CA GLY A 182 1.71 -6.72 -13.12
C GLY A 182 2.79 -7.78 -13.34
N VAL A 183 4.04 -7.44 -12.99
CA VAL A 183 5.22 -8.31 -13.10
C VAL A 183 5.49 -8.95 -11.73
N PRO A 184 5.08 -10.20 -11.49
CA PRO A 184 5.20 -10.80 -10.17
C PRO A 184 6.67 -11.17 -9.85
N SER A 185 7.33 -10.40 -8.98
CA SER A 185 8.70 -10.70 -8.53
C SER A 185 8.76 -11.84 -7.49
N LEU A 186 7.76 -11.92 -6.60
CA LEU A 186 7.70 -12.91 -5.51
C LEU A 186 6.94 -14.19 -5.85
N GLY A 187 6.10 -14.17 -6.90
CA GLY A 187 5.27 -15.33 -7.27
C GLY A 187 6.08 -16.59 -7.57
N ASN A 188 7.26 -16.41 -8.18
CA ASN A 188 8.18 -17.50 -8.52
C ASN A 188 9.10 -17.92 -7.37
N GLN A 189 9.11 -17.18 -6.25
CA GLN A 189 9.90 -17.51 -5.05
C GLN A 189 9.17 -18.44 -4.07
N GLY A 190 7.94 -18.84 -4.39
CA GLY A 190 7.19 -19.85 -3.63
C GLY A 190 7.78 -21.25 -3.78
N GLU A 191 7.38 -22.15 -2.89
CA GLU A 191 7.73 -23.56 -3.00
C GLU A 191 6.67 -24.30 -3.83
N ALA A 192 7.10 -24.99 -4.88
CA ALA A 192 6.24 -25.91 -5.61
C ALA A 192 5.93 -27.11 -4.71
N SER A 193 4.65 -27.49 -4.60
CA SER A 193 4.23 -28.67 -3.82
C SER A 193 3.07 -29.36 -4.52
N GLU A 194 3.07 -30.69 -4.52
CA GLU A 194 1.94 -31.53 -5.01
C GLU A 194 1.44 -31.15 -6.42
N GLY A 195 2.36 -30.82 -7.35
CA GLY A 195 2.01 -30.42 -8.72
C GLY A 195 1.47 -28.99 -8.88
N LYS A 196 1.42 -28.20 -7.80
CA LYS A 196 1.04 -26.78 -7.83
C LYS A 196 2.24 -25.89 -8.14
N ALA A 197 2.02 -24.88 -8.96
CA ALA A 197 3.02 -23.89 -9.28
C ALA A 197 3.33 -22.99 -8.07
N PRO A 198 4.58 -22.51 -7.90
CA PRO A 198 5.01 -21.65 -6.79
C PRO A 198 4.05 -20.50 -6.44
N TRP A 199 3.54 -19.80 -7.45
CA TRP A 199 2.65 -18.65 -7.27
C TRP A 199 1.30 -19.02 -6.61
N GLN A 200 0.86 -20.27 -6.74
CA GLN A 200 -0.36 -20.75 -6.09
C GLN A 200 -0.16 -20.86 -4.58
N GLY A 201 1.02 -21.32 -4.14
CA GLY A 201 1.39 -21.37 -2.73
C GLY A 201 1.46 -19.97 -2.11
N VAL A 202 2.08 -19.01 -2.83
CA VAL A 202 2.11 -17.59 -2.41
C VAL A 202 0.69 -17.06 -2.26
N ARG A 203 -0.19 -17.25 -3.26
CA ARG A 203 -1.58 -16.78 -3.21
C ARG A 203 -2.38 -17.40 -2.07
N GLN A 204 -2.16 -18.69 -1.78
CA GLN A 204 -2.80 -19.36 -0.63
C GLN A 204 -2.32 -18.74 0.69
N ARG A 205 -1.02 -18.46 0.81
CA ARG A 205 -0.47 -17.78 1.98
C ARG A 205 -1.03 -16.37 2.14
N CYS A 206 -1.12 -15.57 1.06
CA CYS A 206 -1.74 -14.25 1.10
C CYS A 206 -3.17 -14.30 1.65
N ARG A 207 -3.99 -15.24 1.17
CA ARG A 207 -5.37 -15.42 1.66
C ARG A 207 -5.41 -15.80 3.14
N LYS A 208 -4.55 -16.74 3.56
CA LYS A 208 -4.45 -17.15 4.97
C LYS A 208 -4.04 -16.00 5.87
N GLU A 209 -3.05 -15.21 5.47
CA GLU A 209 -2.61 -14.02 6.21
C GLU A 209 -3.71 -12.96 6.27
N TRP A 210 -4.43 -12.71 5.18
CA TRP A 210 -5.56 -11.79 5.16
C TRP A 210 -6.68 -12.22 6.12
N ASP A 211 -7.03 -13.51 6.16
CA ASP A 211 -8.04 -14.03 7.09
C ASP A 211 -7.60 -13.88 8.55
N MET A 212 -6.32 -14.09 8.86
CA MET A 212 -5.76 -13.84 10.20
C MET A 212 -5.79 -12.35 10.55
N PHE A 213 -5.42 -11.48 9.62
CA PHE A 213 -5.45 -10.02 9.79
C PHE A 213 -6.85 -9.53 10.14
N LYS A 214 -7.87 -9.91 9.34
CA LYS A 214 -9.28 -9.55 9.59
C LYS A 214 -9.73 -9.94 10.99
N LYS A 215 -9.44 -11.18 11.42
CA LYS A 215 -9.80 -11.68 12.75
C LYS A 215 -9.15 -10.86 13.87
N ARG A 216 -7.86 -10.53 13.72
CA ARG A 216 -7.10 -9.77 14.71
C ARG A 216 -7.58 -8.31 14.80
N ILE A 217 -7.89 -7.68 13.68
CA ILE A 217 -8.46 -6.32 13.67
C ILE A 217 -9.83 -6.32 14.37
N ALA A 218 -10.73 -7.24 14.02
CA ALA A 218 -12.04 -7.32 14.65
C ALA A 218 -11.95 -7.53 16.17
N ALA A 219 -11.05 -8.42 16.62
CA ALA A 219 -10.81 -8.65 18.05
C ALA A 219 -10.25 -7.40 18.77
N ALA A 220 -9.36 -6.64 18.11
CA ALA A 220 -8.81 -5.40 18.66
C ALA A 220 -9.90 -4.32 18.81
N GLU A 221 -10.81 -4.21 17.83
CA GLU A 221 -11.95 -3.30 17.91
C GLU A 221 -12.90 -3.67 19.04
N GLU A 222 -13.26 -4.95 19.15
CA GLU A 222 -14.10 -5.44 20.23
C GLU A 222 -13.49 -5.14 21.61
N ALA A 223 -12.18 -5.37 21.77
CA ALA A 223 -11.48 -5.05 23.00
C ALA A 223 -11.50 -3.55 23.31
N TYR A 224 -11.25 -2.70 22.30
CA TYR A 224 -11.29 -1.24 22.47
C TYR A 224 -12.67 -0.75 22.90
N PHE A 225 -13.75 -1.20 22.26
CA PHE A 225 -15.09 -0.77 22.65
C PHE A 225 -15.48 -1.26 24.05
N LYS A 226 -15.08 -2.46 24.46
CA LYS A 226 -15.25 -2.93 25.85
C LYS A 226 -14.56 -2.03 26.87
N THR A 227 -13.39 -1.48 26.55
CA THR A 227 -12.69 -0.53 27.44
C THR A 227 -13.33 0.86 27.50
N LYS A 228 -14.18 1.20 26.53
CA LYS A 228 -14.90 2.49 26.49
C LYS A 228 -16.27 2.46 27.16
N THR A 229 -16.84 1.26 27.33
CA THR A 229 -18.16 1.04 27.95
C THR A 229 -18.08 0.77 29.46
N ASN A 230 -16.87 0.57 30.00
CA ASN A 230 -16.58 0.47 31.44
C ASN A 230 -15.98 1.78 31.94
#